data_AF-A0A955T8A8-F1
#
_entry.id   AF-A0A955T8A8-F1
#
_cell.length_a   1.000
_cell.length_b   1.000
_cell.length_c   1.000
_cell.angle_alpha   90.00
_cell.angle_beta   90.00
_cell.angle_gamma   90.00
#
_symmetry.space_group_name_H-M   'P 1'
#
loop_
_entity.id
_entity.type
_entity.pdbx_description
1 polymer ?
#
loop_
_entity_poly.entity_id
_entity_poly.type
_entity_poly.pdbx_seq_one_letter_code
_entity_poly.pdbx_strand_id
1 'polypeptide(L)'
;MDFSRYQVEGFYDEIFEADGKPRPSARQLIDKIQSLPLGEIERRQRGAEAALYDMGITFTVYHGDQSTDRIFPFDIVPRIVPGGEWVQIEKGLKQRIHALNLFIQDVYNDGIIFKDGVIPEDLVKTSKAFRHQCVGLQPPRGVWCHITGSDLIRHSDGNYYVLEDNLRCPSGVSYVLENRHVLKRTFPQAFQASGVRPVEEYP
;
A
#
# COMPACT_ATOMS: atom_id res chain seq x y z
N MET A 1 21.35 14.09 -6.25
CA MET A 1 20.80 14.57 -4.95
C MET A 1 21.91 14.41 -3.92
N ASP A 2 22.12 15.40 -3.06
CA ASP A 2 23.13 15.33 -2.00
C ASP A 2 22.46 14.95 -0.67
N PHE A 3 22.87 13.81 -0.10
CA PHE A 3 22.36 13.30 1.18
C PHE A 3 23.25 13.68 2.37
N SER A 4 24.35 14.42 2.16
CA SER A 4 25.28 14.82 3.24
C SER A 4 24.63 15.62 4.36
N ARG A 5 23.51 16.28 4.06
CA ARG A 5 22.70 17.09 4.99
C ARG A 5 21.39 16.42 5.41
N TYR A 6 21.15 15.18 4.99
CA TYR A 6 19.94 14.45 5.35
C TYR A 6 19.97 14.13 6.84
N GLN A 7 18.91 14.50 7.56
CA GLN A 7 18.79 14.28 9.00
C GLN A 7 17.62 13.35 9.26
N VAL A 8 17.89 12.26 9.96
CA VAL A 8 16.85 11.37 10.48
C VAL A 8 16.31 12.02 11.75
N GLU A 9 15.07 12.51 11.74
CA GLU A 9 14.48 13.30 12.86
C GLU A 9 14.00 12.41 14.03
N GLY A 10 14.75 11.36 14.37
CA GLY A 10 14.43 10.44 15.46
C GLY A 10 13.28 9.47 15.19
N PHE A 11 12.69 9.48 13.99
CA PHE A 11 11.72 8.49 13.54
C PHE A 11 12.39 7.34 12.77
N TYR A 12 11.66 6.24 12.58
CA TYR A 12 12.13 5.12 11.75
C TYR A 12 12.18 5.55 10.29
N ASP A 13 13.37 5.76 9.75
CA ASP A 13 13.58 6.05 8.33
C ASP A 13 13.76 4.75 7.52
N GLU A 14 13.14 4.68 6.35
CA GLU A 14 13.16 3.50 5.47
C GLU A 14 14.46 3.35 4.67
N ILE A 15 15.23 4.44 4.53
CA ILE A 15 16.42 4.52 3.69
C ILE A 15 17.69 4.54 4.54
N PHE A 16 17.71 5.27 5.65
CA PHE A 16 18.86 5.50 6.51
C PHE A 16 18.68 4.90 7.90
N GLU A 17 19.78 4.44 8.48
CA GLU A 17 19.88 4.11 9.89
C GLU A 17 20.10 5.38 10.73
N ALA A 18 19.96 5.27 12.05
CA ALA A 18 20.10 6.41 12.96
C ALA A 18 21.50 7.07 12.91
N ASP A 19 22.53 6.35 12.45
CA ASP A 19 23.89 6.86 12.26
C ASP A 19 24.11 7.51 10.88
N GLY A 20 23.05 7.66 10.08
CA GLY A 20 23.08 8.25 8.74
C GLY A 20 23.58 7.31 7.64
N LYS A 21 23.83 6.03 7.93
CA LYS A 21 24.21 5.07 6.89
C LYS A 21 22.99 4.55 6.15
N PRO A 22 23.05 4.38 4.81
CA PRO A 22 21.99 3.72 4.08
C PRO A 22 21.78 2.28 4.56
N ARG A 23 20.53 1.91 4.80
CA ARG A 23 20.12 0.53 5.10
C ARG A 23 20.55 -0.40 3.96
N PRO A 24 20.83 -1.68 4.24
CA PRO A 24 21.27 -2.63 3.22
C PRO A 24 20.35 -2.71 2.00
N SER A 25 19.03 -2.67 2.22
CA SER A 25 18.01 -2.70 1.15
C SER A 25 18.01 -1.45 0.28
N ALA A 26 18.40 -0.29 0.82
CA ALA A 26 18.37 0.99 0.14
C ALA A 26 19.71 1.37 -0.51
N ARG A 27 20.80 0.65 -0.22
CA ARG A 27 22.16 0.99 -0.68
C ARG A 27 22.27 1.17 -2.20
N GLN A 28 21.77 0.20 -2.97
CA GLN A 28 21.82 0.28 -4.45
C GLN A 28 21.04 1.48 -5.01
N LEU A 29 19.92 1.82 -4.37
CA LEU A 29 19.12 3.00 -4.74
C LEU A 29 19.90 4.28 -4.45
N ILE A 30 20.48 4.40 -3.25
CA ILE A 30 21.28 5.56 -2.86
C ILE A 30 22.50 5.73 -3.76
N ASP A 31 23.27 4.65 -3.99
CA ASP A 31 24.44 4.68 -4.88
C ASP A 31 24.05 5.17 -6.28
N LYS A 32 22.89 4.69 -6.80
CA LYS A 32 22.38 5.13 -8.09
C LYS A 32 21.97 6.60 -8.08
N ILE A 33 21.27 7.07 -7.06
CA ILE A 33 20.83 8.48 -6.96
C ILE A 33 22.05 9.41 -6.85
N GLN A 34 23.06 9.03 -6.08
CA GLN A 34 24.30 9.79 -5.90
C GLN A 34 25.16 9.79 -7.18
N SER A 35 25.09 8.75 -8.01
CA SER A 35 25.81 8.71 -9.29
C SER A 35 25.22 9.64 -10.36
N LEU A 36 24.03 10.20 -10.15
CA LEU A 36 23.37 11.05 -11.14
C LEU A 36 23.86 12.51 -11.03
N PRO A 37 23.98 13.23 -12.17
CA PRO A 37 24.25 14.66 -12.16
C PRO A 37 23.21 15.43 -11.32
N LEU A 38 23.62 16.58 -10.79
CA LEU A 38 22.69 17.51 -10.14
C LEU A 38 21.57 17.91 -11.14
N GLY A 39 20.32 17.98 -10.69
CA GLY A 39 19.18 18.29 -11.55
C GLY A 39 18.53 17.07 -12.25
N GLU A 40 19.21 15.93 -12.30
CA GLU A 40 18.76 14.75 -13.06
C GLU A 40 17.56 14.07 -12.41
N ILE A 41 17.49 14.07 -11.07
CA ILE A 41 16.33 13.57 -10.32
C ILE A 41 15.11 14.43 -10.59
N GLU A 42 15.23 15.76 -10.51
CA GLU A 42 14.10 16.66 -10.82
C GLU A 42 13.67 16.55 -12.29
N ARG A 43 14.64 16.34 -13.21
CA ARG A 43 14.33 16.12 -14.63
C ARG A 43 13.53 14.83 -14.83
N ARG A 44 13.92 13.74 -14.16
CA ARG A 44 13.22 12.46 -14.18
C ARG A 44 11.83 12.54 -13.55
N GLN A 45 11.71 13.26 -12.43
CA GLN A 45 10.44 13.54 -11.76
C GLN A 45 9.45 14.22 -12.71
N ARG A 46 9.86 15.33 -13.34
CA ARG A 46 9.03 16.03 -14.34
C ARG A 46 8.64 15.14 -15.52
N GLY A 47 9.56 14.30 -15.99
CA GLY A 47 9.28 13.34 -17.07
C GLY A 47 8.25 12.28 -16.68
N ALA A 48 8.33 11.77 -15.44
CA ALA A 48 7.37 10.82 -14.91
C ALA A 48 5.98 11.44 -14.74
N GLU A 49 5.90 12.65 -14.20
CA GLU A 49 4.66 13.42 -14.05
C GLU A 49 3.99 13.71 -15.40
N ALA A 50 4.76 14.13 -16.40
CA ALA A 50 4.25 14.32 -17.76
C ALA A 50 3.70 13.01 -18.36
N ALA A 51 4.42 11.90 -18.19
CA ALA A 51 3.96 10.60 -18.66
C ALA A 51 2.65 10.16 -17.98
N LEU A 52 2.51 10.37 -16.66
CA LEU A 52 1.28 10.07 -15.92
C LEU A 52 0.10 10.91 -16.43
N TYR A 53 0.35 12.19 -16.72
CA TYR A 53 -0.66 13.09 -17.28
C TYR A 53 -1.09 12.63 -18.68
N ASP A 54 -0.15 12.31 -19.57
CA ASP A 54 -0.41 11.84 -20.94
C ASP A 54 -1.15 10.50 -20.97
N MET A 55 -0.94 9.64 -19.97
CA MET A 55 -1.66 8.37 -19.81
C MET A 55 -3.06 8.54 -19.18
N GLY A 56 -3.46 9.76 -18.83
CA GLY A 56 -4.77 10.05 -18.25
C GLY A 56 -4.91 9.57 -16.80
N ILE A 57 -3.81 9.38 -16.08
CA ILE A 57 -3.82 9.00 -14.66
C ILE A 57 -3.98 10.27 -13.83
N THR A 58 -5.15 10.88 -13.98
CA THR A 58 -5.53 12.13 -13.35
C THR A 58 -6.75 11.93 -12.45
N PHE A 59 -6.93 12.85 -11.52
CA PHE A 59 -8.16 13.01 -10.76
C PHE A 59 -8.66 14.44 -10.92
N THR A 60 -9.97 14.60 -10.97
CA THR A 60 -10.60 15.91 -11.12
C THR A 60 -10.67 16.59 -9.76
N VAL A 61 -10.06 17.77 -9.66
CA VAL A 61 -10.18 18.63 -8.49
C VAL A 61 -11.20 19.71 -8.76
N TYR A 62 -12.25 19.73 -7.95
CA TYR A 62 -13.28 20.76 -7.99
C TYR A 62 -12.88 21.95 -7.12
N HIS A 63 -12.71 23.12 -7.73
CA HIS A 63 -12.55 24.40 -7.04
C HIS A 63 -13.69 25.33 -7.46
N GLY A 64 -14.80 25.29 -6.72
CA GLY A 64 -16.03 26.01 -7.09
C GLY A 64 -16.59 25.46 -8.41
N ASP A 65 -16.84 26.35 -9.38
CA ASP A 65 -17.37 26.00 -10.71
C ASP A 65 -16.28 25.52 -11.69
N GLN A 66 -15.00 25.48 -11.29
CA GLN A 66 -13.91 25.01 -12.14
C GLN A 66 -13.48 23.60 -11.76
N SER A 67 -13.43 22.72 -12.77
CA SER A 67 -12.80 21.41 -12.68
C SER A 67 -11.42 21.48 -13.33
N THR A 68 -10.40 21.01 -12.61
CA THR A 68 -9.04 20.88 -13.16
C THR A 68 -8.54 19.47 -12.94
N ASP A 69 -8.05 18.84 -14.00
CA ASP A 69 -7.45 17.51 -13.91
C ASP A 69 -6.02 17.66 -13.37
N ARG A 70 -5.72 16.93 -12.29
CA ARG A 70 -4.39 16.84 -11.71
C ARG A 70 -3.91 15.40 -11.72
N ILE A 71 -2.63 15.19 -11.97
CA ILE A 71 -2.03 13.89 -11.70
C ILE A 71 -2.06 13.60 -10.21
N PHE A 72 -2.18 12.33 -9.86
CA PHE A 72 -1.92 11.90 -8.49
C PHE A 72 -0.47 12.25 -8.11
N PRO A 73 -0.20 12.84 -6.94
CA PRO A 73 1.16 13.13 -6.51
C PRO A 73 2.02 11.88 -6.59
N PHE A 74 3.11 11.96 -7.35
CA PHE A 74 3.99 10.83 -7.62
C PHE A 74 5.40 11.18 -7.17
N ASP A 75 6.09 10.24 -6.55
CA ASP A 75 7.50 10.37 -6.20
C ASP A 75 8.29 9.27 -6.91
N ILE A 76 9.33 9.64 -7.65
CA ILE A 76 10.18 8.66 -8.36
C ILE A 76 11.07 7.84 -7.42
N VAL A 77 11.26 8.24 -6.16
CA VAL A 77 12.04 7.52 -5.16
C VAL A 77 11.14 6.42 -4.56
N PRO A 78 11.40 5.14 -4.86
CA PRO A 78 10.51 4.07 -4.43
C PRO A 78 10.64 3.78 -2.94
N ARG A 79 9.53 3.38 -2.31
CA ARG A 79 9.57 2.72 -1.01
C ARG A 79 9.99 1.27 -1.17
N ILE A 80 11.15 0.90 -0.62
CA ILE A 80 11.69 -0.45 -0.69
C ILE A 80 11.19 -1.25 0.51
N VAL A 81 10.55 -2.39 0.27
CA VAL A 81 10.21 -3.36 1.32
C VAL A 81 11.13 -4.58 1.16
N PRO A 82 12.02 -4.86 2.13
CA PRO A 82 12.89 -6.02 2.10
C PRO A 82 12.10 -7.32 1.95
N GLY A 83 12.63 -8.27 1.18
CA GLY A 83 11.94 -9.53 0.90
C GLY A 83 11.61 -10.36 2.16
N GLY A 84 12.48 -10.35 3.16
CA GLY A 84 12.24 -11.02 4.44
C GLY A 84 11.08 -10.41 5.24
N GLU A 85 10.93 -9.09 5.18
CA GLU A 85 9.82 -8.38 5.82
C GLU A 85 8.51 -8.64 5.08
N TRP A 86 8.54 -8.62 3.74
CA TRP A 86 7.37 -8.91 2.91
C TRP A 86 6.82 -10.32 3.17
N VAL A 87 7.67 -11.33 3.39
CA VAL A 87 7.23 -12.68 3.75
C VAL A 87 6.37 -12.69 5.02
N GLN A 88 6.75 -11.89 6.02
CA GLN A 88 5.97 -11.78 7.27
C GLN A 88 4.67 -11.01 7.04
N ILE A 89 4.73 -9.89 6.31
CA ILE A 89 3.54 -9.10 5.94
C ILE A 89 2.52 -9.97 5.20
N GLU A 90 2.96 -10.66 4.15
CA GLU A 90 2.11 -11.52 3.33
C GLU A 90 1.44 -12.62 4.17
N LYS A 91 2.20 -13.28 5.04
CA LYS A 91 1.68 -14.31 5.95
C LYS A 91 0.63 -13.72 6.91
N GLY A 92 0.92 -12.56 7.50
CA GLY A 92 0.01 -11.87 8.42
C GLY A 92 -1.28 -11.42 7.74
N LEU A 93 -1.20 -10.86 6.53
CA LEU A 93 -2.35 -10.45 5.75
C LEU A 93 -3.23 -11.65 5.37
N LYS A 94 -2.64 -12.76 4.90
CA LYS A 94 -3.38 -14.00 4.60
C LYS A 94 -4.14 -14.52 5.82
N GLN A 95 -3.48 -14.55 6.99
CA GLN A 95 -4.12 -14.94 8.25
C GLN A 95 -5.27 -14.00 8.62
N ARG A 96 -5.05 -12.68 8.55
CA ARG A 96 -6.03 -11.66 8.91
C ARG A 96 -7.27 -11.72 8.01
N ILE A 97 -7.07 -11.78 6.69
CA ILE A 97 -8.17 -11.87 5.71
C ILE A 97 -8.97 -13.15 5.92
N HIS A 98 -8.31 -14.27 6.22
CA HIS A 98 -9.01 -15.51 6.55
C HIS A 98 -9.89 -15.36 7.81
N ALA A 99 -9.36 -14.75 8.87
CA ALA A 99 -10.12 -14.50 10.09
C ALA A 99 -11.29 -13.53 9.85
N LEU A 100 -11.11 -12.46 9.08
CA LEU A 100 -12.18 -11.52 8.73
C LEU A 100 -13.29 -12.19 7.92
N ASN A 101 -12.93 -13.04 6.97
CA ASN A 101 -13.89 -13.78 6.17
C ASN A 101 -14.73 -14.74 7.04
N LEU A 102 -14.09 -15.47 7.96
CA LEU A 102 -14.78 -16.33 8.92
C LEU A 102 -15.64 -15.54 9.91
N PHE A 103 -15.16 -14.38 10.34
CA PHE A 103 -15.92 -13.50 11.23
C PHE A 103 -17.22 -13.03 10.58
N ILE A 104 -17.17 -12.56 9.33
CA ILE A 104 -18.38 -12.12 8.60
C ILE A 104 -19.35 -13.30 8.43
N GLN A 105 -18.83 -14.47 8.07
CA GLN A 105 -19.60 -15.69 7.95
C GLN A 105 -20.33 -16.04 9.25
N ASP A 106 -19.63 -16.00 10.38
CA ASP A 106 -20.19 -16.34 11.69
C ASP A 106 -21.25 -15.32 12.15
N VAL A 107 -20.95 -14.04 12.02
CA VAL A 107 -21.84 -12.92 12.40
C VAL A 107 -23.20 -12.98 11.71
N TYR A 108 -23.24 -13.40 10.44
CA TYR A 108 -24.48 -13.53 9.68
C TYR A 108 -25.17 -14.89 9.85
N ASN A 109 -24.57 -15.86 10.54
CA ASN A 109 -25.08 -17.22 10.67
C ASN A 109 -25.08 -17.70 12.13
N ASP A 110 -24.12 -18.54 12.52
CA ASP A 110 -24.17 -19.28 13.79
C ASP A 110 -23.92 -18.39 15.02
N GLY A 111 -23.31 -17.21 14.84
CA GLY A 111 -23.05 -16.24 15.91
C GLY A 111 -22.22 -16.82 17.06
N ILE A 112 -21.29 -17.72 16.77
CA ILE A 112 -20.44 -18.39 17.77
C ILE A 112 -19.61 -17.36 18.52
N ILE A 113 -19.04 -16.37 17.83
CA ILE A 113 -18.23 -15.32 18.44
C ILE A 113 -18.97 -14.49 19.49
N PHE A 114 -20.30 -14.41 19.37
CA PHE A 114 -21.18 -13.78 20.35
C PHE A 114 -21.47 -14.72 21.53
N LYS A 115 -21.77 -15.99 21.24
CA LYS A 115 -22.03 -17.03 22.26
C LYS A 115 -20.82 -17.27 23.16
N ASP A 116 -19.62 -17.18 22.58
CA ASP A 116 -18.34 -17.32 23.30
C ASP A 116 -17.94 -16.04 24.05
N GLY A 117 -18.69 -14.94 23.90
CA GLY A 117 -18.46 -13.68 24.61
C GLY A 117 -17.22 -12.91 24.13
N VAL A 118 -16.64 -13.26 22.97
CA VAL A 118 -15.44 -12.61 22.43
C VAL A 118 -15.77 -11.21 21.90
N ILE A 119 -16.93 -11.06 21.25
CA ILE A 119 -17.44 -9.76 20.77
C ILE A 119 -18.87 -9.56 21.29
N PRO A 120 -19.24 -8.37 21.79
CA PRO A 120 -20.62 -8.08 22.15
C PRO A 120 -21.54 -8.08 20.92
N GLU A 121 -22.65 -8.81 20.98
CA GLU A 121 -23.60 -8.92 19.86
C GLU A 121 -24.17 -7.57 19.42
N ASP A 122 -24.55 -6.73 20.39
CA ASP A 122 -25.12 -5.41 20.12
C ASP A 122 -24.14 -4.49 19.38
N LEU A 123 -22.82 -4.62 19.62
CA LEU A 123 -21.79 -3.84 18.93
C LEU A 123 -21.84 -4.06 17.41
N VAL A 124 -22.16 -5.29 16.99
CA VAL A 124 -22.21 -5.65 15.58
C VAL A 124 -23.60 -5.41 15.01
N LYS A 125 -24.66 -5.91 15.67
CA LYS A 125 -26.02 -5.88 15.12
C LYS A 125 -26.65 -4.48 15.08
N THR A 126 -26.19 -3.55 15.92
CA THR A 126 -26.65 -2.14 15.87
C THR A 126 -25.85 -1.30 14.89
N SER A 127 -24.78 -1.84 14.30
CA SER A 127 -23.97 -1.12 13.32
C SER A 127 -24.78 -0.76 12.08
N LYS A 128 -24.64 0.49 11.62
CA LYS A 128 -25.21 0.95 10.34
C LYS A 128 -24.69 0.16 9.13
N ALA A 129 -23.56 -0.54 9.28
CA ALA A 129 -22.98 -1.37 8.23
C ALA A 129 -23.52 -2.81 8.23
N PHE A 130 -24.18 -3.25 9.31
CA PHE A 130 -24.81 -4.56 9.36
C PHE A 130 -25.97 -4.62 8.36
N ARG A 131 -26.13 -5.77 7.72
CA ARG A 131 -27.16 -5.99 6.69
C ARG A 131 -28.02 -7.17 7.09
N HIS A 132 -29.22 -6.91 7.61
CA HIS A 132 -30.18 -7.96 7.97
C HIS A 132 -30.51 -8.88 6.79
N GLN A 133 -30.42 -8.37 5.55
CA GLN A 133 -30.62 -9.12 4.31
C GLN A 133 -29.56 -10.21 4.09
N CYS A 134 -28.41 -10.12 4.74
CA CYS A 134 -27.33 -11.11 4.65
C CYS A 134 -27.44 -12.22 5.69
N VAL A 135 -28.40 -12.15 6.63
CA VAL A 135 -28.58 -13.19 7.67
C VAL A 135 -28.99 -14.51 7.00
N GLY A 136 -28.28 -15.59 7.33
CA GLY A 136 -28.46 -16.90 6.71
C GLY A 136 -27.86 -17.05 5.31
N LEU A 137 -27.24 -16.00 4.77
CA LEU A 137 -26.59 -16.06 3.47
C LEU A 137 -25.29 -16.87 3.55
N GLN A 138 -25.07 -17.67 2.50
CA GLN A 138 -23.86 -18.47 2.30
C GLN A 138 -23.32 -18.15 0.90
N PRO A 139 -22.29 -17.30 0.78
CA PRO A 139 -21.74 -16.98 -0.53
C PRO A 139 -21.08 -18.22 -1.17
N PRO A 140 -21.00 -18.28 -2.51
CA PRO A 140 -20.28 -19.35 -3.19
C PRO A 140 -18.87 -19.50 -2.63
N ARG A 141 -18.48 -20.75 -2.34
CA ARG A 141 -17.18 -21.11 -1.73
C ARG A 141 -16.92 -20.47 -0.35
N GLY A 142 -17.93 -19.87 0.29
CA GLY A 142 -17.79 -19.24 1.61
C GLY A 142 -16.93 -17.97 1.60
N VAL A 143 -16.75 -17.33 0.44
CA VAL A 143 -15.92 -16.12 0.31
C VAL A 143 -16.79 -14.87 0.40
N TRP A 144 -16.63 -14.10 1.47
CA TRP A 144 -17.25 -12.78 1.67
C TRP A 144 -16.35 -11.66 1.16
N CYS A 145 -15.06 -11.72 1.47
CA CYS A 145 -14.08 -10.69 1.14
C CYS A 145 -13.20 -11.13 -0.02
N HIS A 146 -13.71 -10.98 -1.25
CA HIS A 146 -13.02 -11.41 -2.47
C HIS A 146 -11.73 -10.62 -2.72
N ILE A 147 -11.80 -9.31 -2.54
CA ILE A 147 -10.67 -8.39 -2.61
C ILE A 147 -10.69 -7.59 -1.31
N THR A 148 -9.53 -7.51 -0.66
CA THR A 148 -9.34 -6.78 0.60
C THR A 148 -8.15 -5.84 0.44
N GLY A 149 -8.33 -4.58 0.80
CA GLY A 149 -7.20 -3.67 1.06
C GLY A 149 -6.94 -3.61 2.55
N SER A 150 -5.69 -3.75 2.99
CA SER A 150 -5.30 -3.50 4.38
C SER A 150 -4.26 -2.40 4.42
N ASP A 151 -4.56 -1.33 5.16
CA ASP A 151 -3.69 -0.17 5.26
C ASP A 151 -2.64 -0.42 6.34
N LEU A 152 -1.38 -0.43 5.92
CA LEU A 152 -0.23 -0.74 6.78
C LEU A 152 0.63 0.49 7.03
N ILE A 153 1.04 0.67 8.28
CA ILE A 153 2.07 1.63 8.65
C ILE A 153 3.31 0.93 9.18
N ARG A 154 4.47 1.56 8.97
CA ARG A 154 5.70 1.25 9.70
C ARG A 154 5.73 2.15 10.93
N HIS A 155 5.67 1.56 12.12
CA HIS A 155 5.72 2.31 13.36
C HIS A 155 7.18 2.61 13.76
N SER A 156 7.38 3.48 14.76
CA SER A 156 8.72 3.92 15.19
C SER A 156 9.59 2.80 15.77
N ASP A 157 8.99 1.69 16.18
CA ASP A 157 9.67 0.47 16.60
C ASP A 157 10.18 -0.38 15.42
N GLY A 158 9.91 0.05 14.19
CA GLY A 158 10.27 -0.68 12.97
C GLY A 158 9.36 -1.87 12.67
N ASN A 159 8.22 -2.03 13.35
CA ASN A 159 7.25 -3.07 13.04
C ASN A 159 6.11 -2.53 12.16
N TYR A 160 5.43 -3.45 11.48
CA TYR A 160 4.24 -3.15 10.68
C TYR A 160 2.97 -3.31 11.50
N TYR A 161 2.07 -2.34 11.38
CA TYR A 161 0.77 -2.34 12.04
C TYR A 161 -0.34 -2.10 11.02
N VAL A 162 -1.48 -2.75 11.22
CA VAL A 162 -2.70 -2.52 10.44
C VAL A 162 -3.43 -1.32 11.04
N LEU A 163 -3.70 -0.30 10.23
CA LEU A 163 -4.57 0.80 10.60
C LEU A 163 -6.04 0.49 10.30
N GLU A 164 -6.32 -0.02 9.11
CA GLU A 164 -7.68 -0.22 8.62
C GLU A 164 -7.76 -1.40 7.63
N ASP A 165 -8.93 -2.02 7.55
CA ASP A 165 -9.28 -3.02 6.53
C ASP A 165 -10.46 -2.55 5.67
N ASN A 166 -10.24 -2.54 4.37
CA ASN A 166 -11.17 -2.13 3.33
C ASN A 166 -11.76 -3.38 2.65
N LEU A 167 -12.92 -3.82 3.15
CA LEU A 167 -13.58 -5.07 2.73
C LEU A 167 -14.78 -4.88 1.78
N ARG A 168 -15.09 -3.63 1.41
CA ARG A 168 -16.26 -3.30 0.58
C ARG A 168 -15.88 -3.27 -0.91
N CYS A 169 -15.45 -2.11 -1.38
CA CYS A 169 -14.99 -1.88 -2.74
C CYS A 169 -13.59 -1.25 -2.66
N PRO A 170 -12.55 -2.03 -2.30
CA PRO A 170 -11.20 -1.49 -2.23
C PRO A 170 -10.76 -1.01 -3.62
N SER A 171 -10.13 0.16 -3.65
CA SER A 171 -9.63 0.81 -4.87
C SER A 171 -8.11 0.96 -4.82
N GLY A 172 -7.52 1.39 -5.95
CA GLY A 172 -6.12 1.84 -5.99
C GLY A 172 -5.12 0.87 -6.62
N VAL A 173 -5.55 -0.33 -7.04
CA VAL A 173 -4.66 -1.27 -7.76
C VAL A 173 -4.12 -0.68 -9.06
N SER A 174 -4.92 0.13 -9.78
CA SER A 174 -4.48 0.81 -10.99
C SER A 174 -3.24 1.67 -10.73
N TYR A 175 -3.19 2.40 -9.61
CA TYR A 175 -2.01 3.17 -9.24
C TYR A 175 -0.78 2.29 -8.99
N VAL A 176 -0.93 1.10 -8.42
CA VAL A 176 0.19 0.17 -8.20
C VAL A 176 0.81 -0.26 -9.53
N LEU A 177 -0.03 -0.61 -10.50
CA LEU A 177 0.39 -1.05 -11.84
C LEU A 177 1.06 0.10 -12.60
N GLU A 178 0.41 1.25 -12.66
CA GLU A 178 0.93 2.41 -13.40
C GLU A 178 2.21 2.97 -12.78
N ASN A 179 2.27 3.10 -11.46
CA ASN A 179 3.47 3.53 -10.76
C ASN A 179 4.64 2.57 -11.05
N ARG A 180 4.38 1.26 -11.13
CA ARG A 180 5.41 0.29 -11.50
C ARG A 180 5.91 0.49 -12.93
N HIS A 181 5.01 0.72 -13.89
CA HIS A 181 5.38 0.95 -15.28
C HIS A 181 6.22 2.21 -15.45
N VAL A 182 5.84 3.30 -14.79
CA VAL A 182 6.59 4.57 -14.80
C VAL A 182 7.95 4.40 -14.14
N LEU A 183 8.03 3.78 -12.95
CA LEU A 183 9.30 3.59 -12.25
C LEU A 183 10.31 2.71 -13.02
N LYS A 184 9.84 1.65 -13.69
CA LYS A 184 10.69 0.80 -14.55
C LYS A 184 11.33 1.61 -15.68
N ARG A 185 10.62 2.61 -16.25
CA ARG A 185 11.16 3.50 -17.29
C ARG A 185 12.12 4.54 -16.72
N THR A 186 11.88 5.03 -15.51
CA THR A 186 12.70 6.07 -14.87
C THR A 186 14.01 5.55 -14.29
N PHE A 187 14.04 4.31 -13.77
CA PHE A 187 15.23 3.69 -13.16
C PHE A 187 15.47 2.23 -13.62
N PRO A 188 15.65 1.96 -14.92
CA PRO A 188 15.71 0.60 -15.45
C PRO A 188 16.85 -0.24 -14.83
N GLN A 189 18.04 0.35 -14.67
CA GLN A 189 19.22 -0.34 -14.12
C GLN A 189 19.09 -0.66 -12.62
N ALA A 190 18.46 0.23 -11.83
CA ALA A 190 18.28 0.00 -10.39
C ALA A 190 17.21 -1.07 -10.13
N PHE A 191 16.13 -1.06 -10.92
CA PHE A 191 15.08 -2.08 -10.84
C PHE A 191 15.60 -3.47 -11.19
N GLN A 192 16.42 -3.58 -12.24
CA GLN A 192 16.99 -4.86 -12.66
C GLN A 192 17.99 -5.41 -11.64
N ALA A 193 18.81 -4.55 -11.03
CA ALA A 193 19.80 -4.96 -10.03
C ALA A 193 19.20 -5.36 -8.67
N SER A 194 18.04 -4.81 -8.31
CA SER A 194 17.44 -4.97 -6.98
C SER A 194 16.53 -6.20 -6.83
N GLY A 195 16.33 -7.01 -7.89
CA GLY A 195 15.49 -8.22 -7.82
C GLY A 195 14.02 -7.93 -7.49
N VAL A 196 13.49 -6.78 -7.94
CA VAL A 196 12.13 -6.34 -7.64
C VAL A 196 11.10 -7.34 -8.21
N ARG A 197 10.20 -7.83 -7.35
CA ARG A 197 9.13 -8.77 -7.76
C ARG A 197 8.09 -8.08 -8.67
N PRO A 198 7.60 -8.75 -9.72
CA PRO A 198 6.57 -8.18 -10.61
C PRO A 198 5.24 -7.99 -9.87
N VAL A 199 4.41 -7.08 -10.38
CA VAL A 199 3.03 -6.83 -9.92
C VAL A 199 2.01 -6.88 -11.06
N GLU A 200 2.47 -7.18 -12.28
CA GLU A 200 1.67 -7.12 -13.53
C GLU A 200 0.62 -8.24 -13.61
N GLU A 201 0.75 -9.29 -12.81
CA GLU A 201 -0.18 -10.44 -12.76
C GLU A 201 -1.38 -10.19 -11.82
N TYR A 202 -1.89 -8.95 -11.75
CA TYR A 202 -3.14 -8.69 -11.05
C TYR A 202 -4.32 -9.19 -11.92
N PRO A 203 -5.19 -10.09 -11.41
CA PRO A 203 -6.28 -10.69 -12.19
C PRO A 203 -7.44 -9.74 -12.49
#